data_AF-A0A959GHZ0-F1
#
_entry.id   AF-A0A959GHZ0-F1
#
_cell.length_a   1.000
_cell.length_b   1.000
_cell.length_c   1.000
_cell.angle_alpha   90.00
_cell.angle_beta   90.00
_cell.angle_gamma   90.00
#
_symmetry.space_group_name_H-M   'P 1'
#
loop_
_entity.id
_entity.type
_entity.pdbx_description
1 polymer ?
#
loop_
_entity_poly.entity_id
_entity_poly.type
_entity_poly.pdbx_seq_one_letter_code
_entity_poly.pdbx_strand_id
1 'polypeptide(L)' 'MQQEVETVLRTVDSNGLLRPRKVQTFEETGLSILVHVAEHFSYHVGQVTYYVKIRKDIDLAYYGNIPLE' A
#
# COMPACT_ATOMS: atom_id res chain seq x y z
N MET A 1 2.30 2.94 16.52
CA MET A 1 2.40 2.55 15.10
C MET A 1 1.46 3.35 14.18
N GLN A 2 0.14 3.17 14.16
CA GLN A 2 -0.72 3.91 13.21
C GLN A 2 -0.68 5.43 13.39
N GLN A 3 -0.79 5.91 14.63
CA GLN A 3 -0.68 7.34 14.94
C GLN A 3 0.68 7.96 14.55
N GLU A 4 1.76 7.18 14.65
CA GLU A 4 3.10 7.63 14.26
C GLU A 4 3.20 7.82 12.74
N VAL A 5 2.67 6.86 11.97
CA VAL A 5 2.61 6.93 10.50
C VAL A 5 1.78 8.14 10.06
N GLU A 6 0.60 8.34 10.66
CA GLU A 6 -0.25 9.49 10.35
C GLU A 6 0.43 10.83 10.65
N THR A 7 1.16 10.90 11.77
CA THR A 7 1.91 12.10 12.13
C THR A 7 2.98 12.43 11.09
N VAL A 8 3.72 11.43 10.62
CA VAL A 8 4.75 11.61 9.59
C VAL A 8 4.14 11.98 8.24
N LEU A 9 3.10 11.26 7.80
CA LEU A 9 2.45 11.53 6.51
C LEU A 9 1.87 12.95 6.42
N ARG A 10 1.40 13.52 7.54
CA ARG A 10 0.93 14.91 7.60
C ARG A 10 2.00 15.95 7.35
N THR A 11 3.28 15.59 7.49
CA THR A 11 4.42 16.49 7.23
C THR A 11 4.91 16.44 5.78
N VAL A 12 4.38 15.52 4.97
CA VAL A 12 4.76 15.36 3.57
C VAL A 12 4.06 16.42 2.71
N ASP A 13 4.83 17.25 2.02
CA ASP A 13 4.35 18.24 1.07
C ASP A 13 4.67 17.86 -0.39
N SER A 14 4.11 18.62 -1.34
CA SER A 14 4.30 18.36 -2.77
C SER A 14 5.77 18.40 -3.20
N ASN A 15 6.58 19.26 -2.60
CA ASN A 15 8.01 19.34 -2.87
C ASN A 15 8.73 18.06 -2.38
N GLY A 16 8.39 17.58 -1.19
CA GLY A 16 8.92 16.35 -0.60
C GLY A 16 8.55 15.09 -1.39
N LEU A 17 7.38 15.10 -2.04
CA LEU A 17 6.92 14.03 -2.93
C LEU A 17 7.68 13.99 -4.26
N LEU A 18 7.97 15.14 -4.87
CA LEU A 18 8.64 15.20 -6.18
C LEU A 18 10.17 15.20 -6.08
N ARG A 19 10.72 15.50 -4.91
CA ARG A 19 12.17 15.50 -4.69
C ARG A 19 12.78 14.10 -4.95
N PRO A 20 13.78 13.99 -5.84
CA PRO A 20 14.54 12.76 -6.03
C PRO A 20 15.29 12.35 -4.76
N ARG A 21 15.33 11.05 -4.51
CA ARG A 21 15.92 10.40 -3.36
C ARG A 21 16.66 9.16 -3.86
N LYS A 22 17.92 9.06 -3.50
CA LYS A 22 18.68 7.84 -3.70
C LYS A 22 18.23 6.77 -2.71
N VAL A 23 17.64 5.70 -3.22
CA VAL A 23 17.22 4.53 -2.45
C VAL A 23 18.01 3.34 -2.97
N GLN A 24 19.02 2.91 -2.20
CA GLN A 24 19.97 1.88 -2.62
C GLN A 24 20.64 2.26 -3.96
N THR A 25 20.40 1.48 -5.02
CA THR A 25 20.92 1.73 -6.37
C THR A 25 19.94 2.50 -7.28
N PHE A 26 18.76 2.87 -6.77
CA PHE A 26 17.71 3.54 -7.52
C PHE A 26 17.63 5.03 -7.16
N GLU A 27 17.20 5.84 -8.12
CA GLU A 27 16.84 7.24 -7.91
C GLU A 27 15.32 7.34 -8.03
N GLU A 28 14.65 7.63 -6.92
CA GLU A 28 13.19 7.57 -6.79
C GLU A 28 12.62 8.89 -6.27
N THR A 29 11.34 9.13 -6.49
CA THR A 29 10.63 10.25 -5.88
C THR A 29 9.90 9.80 -4.62
N GLY A 30 9.55 10.73 -3.73
CA GLY A 30 8.67 10.40 -2.61
C GLY A 30 7.33 9.79 -3.07
N LEU A 31 6.80 10.25 -4.20
CA LEU A 31 5.58 9.71 -4.79
C LEU A 31 5.77 8.26 -5.25
N SER A 32 6.82 7.95 -6.04
CA SER A 32 7.06 6.58 -6.51
C SER A 32 7.32 5.61 -5.37
N ILE A 33 8.02 6.06 -4.31
CA ILE A 33 8.22 5.26 -3.08
C ILE A 33 6.88 4.93 -2.41
N LEU A 34 5.98 5.90 -2.24
CA LEU A 34 4.69 5.67 -1.58
C LEU A 34 3.78 4.75 -2.41
N VAL A 35 3.78 4.90 -3.74
CA VAL A 35 3.07 3.97 -4.65
C VAL A 35 3.62 2.56 -4.51
N HIS A 36 4.95 2.41 -4.56
CA HIS A 36 5.60 1.10 -4.40
C HIS A 36 5.22 0.43 -3.07
N VAL A 37 5.19 1.19 -1.96
CA VAL A 37 4.77 0.64 -0.67
C VAL A 37 3.31 0.18 -0.71
N ALA A 38 2.40 0.96 -1.29
CA ALA A 38 1.00 0.57 -1.40
C ALA A 38 0.81 -0.69 -2.26
N GLU A 39 1.53 -0.80 -3.38
CA GLU A 39 1.53 -1.97 -4.25
C GLU A 39 2.10 -3.20 -3.54
N HIS A 40 3.22 -3.05 -2.84
CA HIS A 40 3.87 -4.12 -2.10
C HIS A 40 2.98 -4.68 -0.99
N PHE A 41 2.33 -3.81 -0.21
CA PHE A 41 1.36 -4.24 0.79
C PHE A 41 0.16 -4.94 0.16
N SER A 42 -0.37 -4.41 -0.94
CA SER A 42 -1.48 -5.03 -1.69
C SER A 42 -1.10 -6.42 -2.21
N TYR A 43 0.13 -6.58 -2.71
CA TYR A 43 0.67 -7.87 -3.15
C TYR A 43 0.68 -8.89 -2.01
N HIS A 44 1.20 -8.52 -0.84
CA HIS A 44 1.21 -9.40 0.33
C HIS A 44 -0.19 -9.71 0.87
N VAL A 45 -1.09 -8.73 0.88
CA VAL A 45 -2.52 -8.95 1.20
C VAL A 45 -3.12 -9.97 0.22
N GLY A 46 -2.80 -9.88 -1.07
CA GLY A 46 -3.21 -10.86 -2.08
C GLY A 46 -2.70 -12.27 -1.80
N GLN A 47 -1.44 -12.41 -1.36
CA GLN A 47 -0.89 -13.72 -0.97
C GLN A 47 -1.62 -14.31 0.25
N VAL A 48 -1.85 -13.52 1.30
CA VAL A 48 -2.59 -13.95 2.50
C VAL A 48 -4.02 -14.34 2.14
N THR A 49 -4.69 -13.50 1.34
CA THR A 49 -6.02 -13.72 0.78
C THR A 49 -6.13 -15.05 0.08
N TYR A 50 -5.19 -15.33 -0.83
CA TYR A 50 -5.13 -16.58 -1.55
C TYR A 50 -5.05 -17.78 -0.60
N TYR A 51 -4.14 -17.74 0.37
CA TYR A 51 -3.98 -18.82 1.36
C TYR A 51 -5.22 -19.02 2.23
N VAL A 52 -5.88 -17.94 2.67
CA VAL A 52 -7.10 -18.04 3.46
C VAL A 52 -8.22 -18.63 2.62
N LYS A 53 -8.43 -18.13 1.38
CA LYS A 53 -9.47 -18.61 0.47
C LYS A 53 -9.33 -20.11 0.20
N ILE A 54 -8.13 -20.58 -0.17
CA ILE A 54 -7.91 -21.99 -0.50
C ILE A 54 -8.01 -22.93 0.72
N ARG A 55 -7.76 -22.44 1.94
CA ARG A 55 -7.80 -23.26 3.16
C ARG A 55 -9.14 -23.26 3.87
N LYS A 56 -9.92 -22.20 3.73
CA LYS A 56 -11.20 -22.03 4.43
C LYS A 56 -12.40 -22.18 3.51
N ASP A 57 -12.21 -22.09 2.20
CA ASP A 57 -13.26 -22.16 1.20
C ASP A 57 -14.44 -21.18 1.48
N ILE A 58 -14.09 -19.98 1.94
CA ILE A 58 -15.04 -18.91 2.27
C ILE A 58 -14.97 -17.78 1.26
N ASP A 59 -16.07 -17.07 1.03
CA ASP A 59 -15.99 -15.75 0.43
C ASP A 59 -15.32 -14.75 1.40
N LEU A 60 -14.40 -13.94 0.89
CA LEU A 60 -13.67 -12.93 1.65
C LEU A 60 -14.36 -11.56 1.60
N ALA A 61 -15.41 -11.42 0.78
CA ALA A 61 -16.33 -10.29 0.79
C ALA A 61 -15.65 -8.92 0.64
N TYR A 62 -14.52 -8.84 -0.10
CA TYR A 62 -13.79 -7.59 -0.34
C TYR A 62 -14.67 -6.44 -0.85
N TYR A 63 -15.71 -6.77 -1.62
CA TYR A 63 -16.68 -5.82 -2.16
C TYR A 63 -18.12 -6.19 -1.81
N GLY A 64 -18.36 -7.03 -0.79
CA GLY A 64 -19.64 -7.71 -0.59
C GLY A 64 -20.87 -6.80 -0.42
N ASN A 65 -20.68 -5.53 -0.03
CA ASN A 65 -21.74 -4.54 0.15
C ASN A 65 -21.63 -3.35 -0.82
N ILE A 66 -20.80 -3.45 -1.84
CA ILE A 66 -20.59 -2.40 -2.82
C ILE A 66 -21.27 -2.84 -4.12
N PRO A 67 -22.30 -2.13 -4.60
CA PRO A 67 -22.84 -2.39 -5.93
C PRO A 67 -21.76 -2.05 -6.96
N LEU A 68 -21.31 -3.06 -7.69
CA LEU A 68 -20.36 -2.96 -8.78
C LEU A 68 -21.12 -3.10 -10.11
N GLU A 69 -21.92 -2.07 -10.43
CA GLU A 69 -22.66 -1.90 -11.69
C GLU A 69 -22.30 -0.57 -12.35
#